data_AF-A0A933HPH8-F1
#
_entry.id   AF-A0A933HPH8-F1
#
_cell.length_a   1.000
_cell.length_b   1.000
_cell.length_c   1.000
_cell.angle_alpha   90.00
_cell.angle_beta   90.00
_cell.angle_gamma   90.00
#
_symmetry.space_group_name_H-M   'P 1'
#
loop_
_entity.id
_entity.type
_entity.pdbx_description
1 polymer ?
#
loop_
_entity_poly.entity_id
_entity_poly.type
_entity_poly.pdbx_seq_one_letter_code
_entity_poly.pdbx_strand_id
1 'polypeptide(L)'
;MSQSTRLKLENNSCIAVMGGGPAGSFFSFFALDLAARNGLNLQIDIYEPRDFETPGPPGCNMCGGIISESLVQHLAVEGLPLPTTVVQRGIDSYVLHMDLGSVRIDTPLRKTHRRRVSRSRSPRLE
;
A
#
# COMPACT_ATOMS: atom_id res chain seq x y z
N MET A 1 20.56 32.13 -16.62
CA MET A 1 20.38 30.72 -17.05
C MET A 1 20.88 29.84 -15.92
N SER A 2 19.97 29.31 -15.09
CA SER A 2 20.36 28.41 -13.98
C SER A 2 20.80 27.08 -14.58
N GLN A 3 22.08 26.72 -14.41
CA GLN A 3 22.54 25.38 -14.76
C GLN A 3 21.80 24.39 -13.87
N SER A 4 21.04 23.48 -14.48
CA SER A 4 20.46 22.36 -13.76
C SER A 4 21.60 21.42 -13.36
N THR A 5 22.11 21.62 -12.15
CA THR A 5 23.03 20.68 -11.51
C THR A 5 22.31 19.36 -11.37
N ARG A 6 22.89 18.31 -11.95
CA ARG A 6 22.34 16.96 -11.92
C ARG A 6 22.42 16.43 -10.49
N LEU A 7 21.35 16.62 -9.71
CA LEU A 7 21.25 16.09 -8.36
C LEU A 7 21.37 14.57 -8.41
N LYS A 8 22.36 14.04 -7.69
CA LYS A 8 22.58 12.61 -7.51
C LYS A 8 22.60 12.33 -6.02
N LEU A 9 22.03 11.18 -5.64
CA LEU A 9 22.15 10.68 -4.28
C LEU A 9 23.55 10.09 -4.09
N GLU A 10 24.16 10.44 -2.97
CA GLU A 10 25.46 9.93 -2.53
C GLU A 10 25.30 9.08 -1.27
N ASN A 11 26.37 8.41 -0.86
CA ASN A 11 26.35 7.61 0.36
C ASN A 11 26.00 8.47 1.58
N ASN A 12 25.14 7.96 2.45
CA ASN A 12 24.55 8.63 3.60
C ASN A 12 23.65 9.84 3.26
N SER A 13 23.16 9.95 2.01
CA SER A 13 22.12 10.93 1.69
C SER A 13 20.84 10.64 2.49
N CYS A 14 20.15 11.70 2.91
CA CYS A 14 18.87 11.61 3.59
C CYS A 14 17.73 11.96 2.63
N ILE A 15 16.68 11.15 2.63
CA ILE A 15 15.43 11.39 1.90
C ILE A 15 14.30 11.58 2.91
N ALA A 16 13.70 12.77 2.91
CA ALA A 16 12.47 13.03 3.64
C ALA A 16 11.26 12.61 2.79
N VAL A 17 10.46 11.67 3.30
CA VAL A 17 9.24 11.19 2.66
C VAL A 17 8.03 11.75 3.39
N MET A 18 7.22 12.54 2.68
CA MET A 18 6.02 13.17 3.22
C MET A 18 4.81 12.24 3.02
N GLY A 19 4.40 11.55 4.08
CA GLY A 19 3.28 10.60 4.12
C GLY A 19 3.74 9.15 4.20
N GLY A 20 3.24 8.43 5.19
CA GLY A 20 3.49 7.00 5.45
C GLY A 20 2.38 6.08 4.94
N GLY A 21 1.58 6.55 3.97
CA GLY A 21 0.60 5.72 3.27
C GLY A 21 1.26 4.78 2.24
N PRO A 22 0.46 4.05 1.43
CA PRO A 22 0.97 3.05 0.49
C PRO A 22 2.06 3.58 -0.46
N ALA A 23 1.89 4.78 -0.99
CA ALA A 23 2.86 5.37 -1.90
C ALA A 23 4.21 5.66 -1.22
N GLY A 24 4.19 6.29 -0.05
CA GLY A 24 5.40 6.64 0.69
C GLY A 24 6.12 5.42 1.24
N SER A 25 5.39 4.47 1.85
CA SER A 25 5.98 3.24 2.36
C SER A 25 6.59 2.37 1.26
N PHE A 26 5.94 2.25 0.10
CA PHE A 26 6.51 1.52 -1.03
C PHE A 26 7.73 2.24 -1.60
N PHE A 27 7.67 3.55 -1.79
CA PHE A 27 8.83 4.31 -2.21
C PHE A 27 10.02 4.08 -1.27
N SER A 28 9.81 4.22 0.05
CA SER A 28 10.88 4.02 1.04
C SER A 28 11.47 2.61 0.98
N PHE A 29 10.62 1.58 0.88
CA PHE A 29 11.07 0.20 0.77
C PHE A 29 11.91 -0.02 -0.50
N PHE A 30 11.38 0.35 -1.67
CA PHE A 30 12.07 0.12 -2.94
C PHE A 30 13.30 1.02 -3.12
N ALA A 31 13.31 2.23 -2.55
CA ALA A 31 14.48 3.09 -2.56
C ALA A 31 15.63 2.49 -1.74
N LEU A 32 15.33 1.94 -0.55
CA LEU A 32 16.32 1.26 0.28
C LEU A 32 16.83 -0.04 -0.38
N ASP A 33 15.94 -0.87 -0.91
CA ASP A 33 16.32 -2.09 -1.64
C ASP A 33 17.21 -1.78 -2.85
N LEU A 34 16.82 -0.79 -3.67
CA LEU A 34 17.60 -0.37 -4.82
C LEU A 34 18.96 0.21 -4.39
N ALA A 35 19.00 1.04 -3.34
CA ALA A 35 20.23 1.60 -2.82
C ALA A 35 21.20 0.52 -2.34
N ALA A 36 20.70 -0.45 -1.55
CA ALA A 36 21.48 -1.57 -1.07
C ALA A 36 22.08 -2.40 -2.22
N ARG A 37 21.29 -2.68 -3.28
CA ARG A 37 21.75 -3.38 -4.48
C ARG A 37 22.84 -2.61 -5.24
N ASN A 38 22.89 -1.30 -5.12
CA ASN A 38 23.89 -0.42 -5.75
C ASN A 38 25.03 -0.03 -4.78
N GLY A 39 25.11 -0.63 -3.59
CA GLY A 39 26.15 -0.31 -2.60
C GLY A 39 26.05 1.10 -2.00
N LEU A 40 24.86 1.70 -2.03
CA LEU A 40 24.57 2.99 -1.41
C LEU A 40 23.88 2.78 -0.06
N ASN A 41 24.38 3.45 0.97
CA ASN A 41 23.68 3.60 2.24
C ASN A 41 22.82 4.86 2.19
N LEU A 42 21.51 4.74 2.34
CA LEU A 42 20.58 5.88 2.40
C LEU A 42 19.87 5.92 3.74
N GLN A 43 19.64 7.12 4.25
CA GLN A 43 18.71 7.36 5.35
C GLN A 43 17.37 7.81 4.77
N ILE A 44 16.27 7.25 5.26
CA ILE A 44 14.92 7.66 4.87
C ILE A 44 14.13 7.98 6.13
N ASP A 45 13.66 9.23 6.22
CA ASP A 45 12.80 9.70 7.31
C ASP A 45 11.37 9.87 6.76
N ILE A 46 10.41 9.14 7.33
CA ILE A 46 9.00 9.20 6.92
C ILE A 46 8.22 10.07 7.91
N TYR A 47 7.59 11.11 7.39
CA TYR A 47 6.74 12.03 8.16
C TYR A 47 5.27 11.73 7.87
N GLU A 48 4.56 11.14 8.83
CA GLU A 48 3.12 10.88 8.73
C GLU A 48 2.38 11.59 9.87
N PRO A 49 1.43 12.49 9.57
CA PRO A 49 0.65 13.17 10.61
C PRO A 49 -0.34 12.25 11.32
N ARG A 50 -0.72 11.12 10.71
CA ARG A 50 -1.63 10.14 11.32
C ARG A 50 -0.90 9.16 12.21
N ASP A 51 -1.47 8.93 13.39
CA ASP A 51 -1.11 7.79 14.22
C ASP A 51 -1.90 6.55 13.76
N PHE A 52 -1.22 5.59 13.14
CA PHE A 52 -1.85 4.34 12.68
C PHE A 52 -2.23 3.38 13.82
N GLU A 53 -1.72 3.60 15.03
CA GLU A 53 -2.14 2.86 16.23
C GLU A 53 -3.49 3.36 16.76
N THR A 54 -3.92 4.57 16.37
CA THR A 54 -5.23 5.11 16.75
C THR A 54 -6.35 4.48 15.91
N PRO A 55 -7.32 3.79 16.53
CA PRO A 55 -8.46 3.23 15.82
C PRO A 55 -9.39 4.30 15.23
N GLY A 56 -10.08 3.96 14.15
CA GLY A 56 -11.13 4.80 13.56
C GLY A 56 -10.60 5.87 12.60
N PRO A 57 -11.45 6.87 12.24
CA PRO A 57 -11.11 7.91 11.26
C PRO A 57 -9.78 8.65 11.49
N PRO A 58 -9.37 8.96 12.73
CA PRO A 58 -8.12 9.69 12.97
C PRO A 58 -6.86 8.96 12.49
N GLY A 59 -6.79 7.63 12.64
CA GLY A 59 -5.68 6.81 12.13
C GLY A 59 -5.89 6.27 10.72
N CYS A 60 -7.08 6.44 10.16
CA CYS A 60 -7.47 5.85 8.88
C CYS A 60 -7.30 6.86 7.73
N ASN A 61 -6.77 6.41 6.60
CA ASN A 61 -6.77 7.21 5.37
C ASN A 61 -8.15 7.22 4.65
N MET A 62 -9.18 6.66 5.28
CA MET A 62 -10.56 6.53 4.79
C MET A 62 -10.73 5.76 3.48
N CYS A 63 -9.72 4.98 3.06
CA CYS A 63 -9.82 4.17 1.84
C CYS A 63 -10.72 2.94 2.02
N GLY A 64 -11.19 2.37 0.91
CA GLY A 64 -11.96 1.13 0.89
C GLY A 64 -11.21 -0.07 1.49
N GLY A 65 -9.88 -0.02 1.57
CA GLY A 65 -9.02 -1.14 1.95
C GLY A 65 -9.11 -2.30 0.95
N ILE A 66 -9.55 -2.05 -0.28
CA ILE A 66 -9.70 -3.07 -1.32
C ILE A 66 -8.45 -3.02 -2.19
N ILE A 67 -7.80 -4.16 -2.36
CA ILE A 67 -6.66 -4.32 -3.27
C ILE A 67 -6.95 -5.41 -4.30
N SER A 68 -6.40 -5.23 -5.50
CA SER A 68 -6.49 -6.24 -6.56
C SER A 68 -5.63 -7.46 -6.23
N GLU A 69 -5.99 -8.60 -6.79
CA GLU A 69 -5.15 -9.80 -6.70
C GLU A 69 -3.77 -9.56 -7.34
N SER A 70 -3.71 -8.85 -8.47
CA SER A 70 -2.44 -8.52 -9.11
C SER A 70 -1.49 -7.78 -8.18
N LEU A 71 -2.00 -6.87 -7.33
CA LEU A 71 -1.17 -6.19 -6.34
C LEU A 71 -0.68 -7.15 -5.25
N VAL A 72 -1.54 -8.05 -4.77
CA VAL A 72 -1.14 -9.08 -3.80
C VAL A 72 -0.02 -9.95 -4.35
N GLN A 73 -0.14 -10.37 -5.61
CA GLN A 73 0.86 -11.19 -6.30
C GLN A 73 2.17 -10.42 -6.50
N HIS A 74 2.11 -9.17 -6.97
CA HIS A 74 3.31 -8.34 -7.13
C HIS A 74 4.03 -8.14 -5.80
N LEU A 75 3.30 -7.84 -4.73
CA LEU A 75 3.89 -7.71 -3.40
C LEU A 75 4.58 -9.00 -2.94
N ALA A 76 4.00 -10.17 -3.21
CA ALA A 76 4.63 -11.45 -2.89
C ALA A 76 5.94 -11.67 -3.67
N VAL A 77 5.98 -11.29 -4.95
CA VAL A 77 7.20 -11.38 -5.78
C VAL A 77 8.30 -10.45 -5.27
N GLU A 78 7.93 -9.26 -4.80
CA GLU A 78 8.87 -8.28 -4.21
C GLU A 78 9.26 -8.60 -2.75
N GLY A 79 8.91 -9.77 -2.23
CA GLY A 79 9.27 -10.19 -0.87
C GLY A 79 8.44 -9.53 0.24
N LEU A 80 7.28 -8.95 -0.11
CA LEU A 80 6.33 -8.30 0.80
C LEU A 80 4.98 -9.06 0.86
N PRO A 81 4.95 -10.35 1.21
CA PRO A 81 3.68 -11.07 1.30
C PRO A 81 2.78 -10.45 2.37
N LEU A 82 1.51 -10.22 2.03
CA LEU A 82 0.55 -9.65 2.97
C LEU A 82 0.24 -10.64 4.10
N PRO A 83 0.49 -10.27 5.38
CA PRO A 83 0.18 -11.14 6.50
C PRO A 83 -1.32 -11.41 6.60
N THR A 84 -1.68 -12.62 7.00
CA THR A 84 -3.08 -13.02 7.24
C THR A 84 -3.73 -12.22 8.37
N THR A 85 -2.94 -11.60 9.25
CA THR A 85 -3.42 -10.71 10.31
C THR A 85 -3.99 -9.39 9.76
N VAL A 86 -3.44 -8.90 8.64
CA VAL A 86 -3.87 -7.64 8.00
C VAL A 86 -4.99 -7.88 6.99
N VAL A 87 -5.13 -9.10 6.46
CA VAL A 87 -6.19 -9.46 5.52
C VAL A 87 -7.49 -9.74 6.30
N GLN A 88 -8.56 -9.01 5.96
CA GLN A 88 -9.87 -9.14 6.59
C GLN A 88 -10.76 -10.18 5.89
N ARG A 89 -10.91 -10.07 4.56
CA ARG A 89 -11.78 -10.97 3.78
C ARG A 89 -11.40 -11.03 2.31
N GLY A 90 -11.72 -12.13 1.65
CA GLY A 90 -11.76 -12.22 0.20
C GLY A 90 -12.98 -11.48 -0.37
N ILE A 91 -12.85 -10.92 -1.57
CA ILE A 91 -13.96 -10.39 -2.36
C ILE A 91 -14.22 -11.37 -3.50
N ASP A 92 -15.40 -11.96 -3.52
CA ASP A 92 -15.82 -12.96 -4.51
C ASP A 92 -16.61 -12.36 -5.67
N SER A 93 -17.16 -11.15 -5.51
CA SER A 93 -18.07 -10.53 -6.45
C SER A 93 -18.22 -9.03 -6.23
N TYR A 94 -18.73 -8.36 -7.25
CA TYR A 94 -19.18 -6.96 -7.19
C TYR A 94 -20.64 -6.90 -7.64
N VAL A 95 -21.40 -5.96 -7.08
CA VAL A 95 -22.76 -5.65 -7.56
C VAL A 95 -22.75 -4.22 -8.06
N LEU A 96 -23.10 -4.05 -9.33
CA LEU A 96 -23.28 -2.74 -9.95
C LEU A 96 -24.78 -2.42 -9.93
N HIS A 97 -25.15 -1.40 -9.16
CA HIS A 97 -26.51 -0.86 -9.12
C HIS A 97 -26.64 0.24 -10.18
N MET A 98 -27.68 0.15 -11.00
CA MET A 98 -28.04 1.11 -12.06
C MET A 98 -29.53 1.43 -11.93
N ASP A 99 -29.99 2.52 -12.53
CA ASP A 99 -31.40 2.95 -12.45
C ASP A 99 -32.38 1.87 -12.96
N LEU A 100 -31.95 1.07 -13.94
CA LEU A 100 -32.75 -0.01 -14.55
C LEU A 100 -32.67 -1.35 -13.80
N GLY A 101 -31.85 -1.46 -12.75
CA GLY A 101 -31.65 -2.70 -12.01
C GLY A 101 -30.21 -2.93 -11.57
N SER A 102 -29.90 -4.14 -11.13
CA SER A 102 -28.59 -4.50 -10.58
C SER A 102 -27.97 -5.65 -11.35
N VAL A 103 -26.67 -5.57 -11.60
CA VAL A 103 -25.88 -6.65 -12.22
C VAL A 103 -24.85 -7.14 -11.22
N ARG A 104 -24.85 -8.45 -10.96
CA ARG A 104 -23.81 -9.12 -10.19
C ARG A 104 -22.68 -9.54 -11.14
N ILE A 105 -21.46 -9.16 -10.79
CA ILE A 105 -20.23 -9.50 -11.48
C ILE A 105 -19.45 -10.45 -10.57
N ASP A 106 -19.49 -11.74 -10.87
CA ASP A 106 -18.69 -12.72 -10.13
C ASP A 106 -17.21 -12.62 -10.52
N THR A 107 -16.33 -12.98 -9.60
CA THR A 107 -14.90 -13.04 -9.88
C THR A 107 -14.61 -14.25 -10.77
N PRO A 108 -13.95 -14.05 -11.93
CA PRO A 108 -13.61 -15.17 -12.81
C PRO A 108 -12.65 -16.10 -12.06
N LEU A 109 -13.01 -17.38 -12.01
CA LEU A 109 -12.42 -18.45 -11.20
C LEU A 109 -12.85 -18.37 -9.72
N ARG A 110 -13.47 -19.44 -9.21
CA ARG A 110 -13.94 -19.65 -7.81
C ARG A 110 -12.83 -19.60 -6.74
N LYS A 111 -11.70 -18.95 -7.00
CA LYS A 111 -10.64 -18.72 -6.04
C LYS A 111 -10.69 -17.25 -5.60
N THR A 112 -11.11 -17.03 -4.36
CA THR A 112 -11.21 -15.72 -3.72
C THR A 112 -9.82 -15.16 -3.48
N HIS A 113 -9.44 -14.17 -4.27
CA HIS A 113 -8.06 -13.70 -4.33
C HIS A 113 -7.94 -12.18 -4.14
N ARG A 114 -8.96 -11.39 -4.49
CA ARG A 114 -9.03 -9.98 -4.07
C ARG A 114 -9.24 -9.89 -2.56
N ARG A 115 -8.49 -8.99 -1.90
CA ARG A 115 -8.48 -8.90 -0.44
C ARG A 115 -8.98 -7.53 0.01
N ARG A 116 -9.85 -7.55 1.03
CA ARG A 116 -10.04 -6.41 1.91
C ARG A 116 -8.95 -6.50 2.98
N VAL A 117 -8.20 -5.43 3.13
CA VAL A 117 -7.11 -5.28 4.11
C VAL A 117 -7.59 -4.36 5.24
N SER A 118 -7.06 -4.57 6.44
CA SER A 118 -7.39 -3.79 7.61
C SER A 118 -7.04 -2.32 7.40
N ARG A 119 -7.99 -1.48 7.78
CA ARG A 119 -7.77 -0.05 8.00
C ARG A 119 -7.22 0.07 9.44
N SER A 120 -6.22 0.92 9.69
CA SER A 120 -5.63 1.24 11.02
C SER A 120 -6.43 0.75 12.24
N ARG A 121 -5.87 -0.17 13.05
CA ARG A 121 -6.48 -0.90 14.19
C ARG A 121 -8.02 -1.05 14.16
N SER A 122 -8.61 -1.24 12.99
CA SER A 122 -10.05 -1.32 12.86
C SER A 122 -10.48 -2.69 13.35
N PRO A 123 -11.51 -2.80 14.21
CA PRO A 123 -11.99 -4.09 14.68
C PRO A 123 -12.23 -5.02 13.50
N ARG A 124 -11.82 -6.29 13.62
CA ARG A 124 -12.40 -7.33 12.77
C ARG A 124 -13.88 -7.34 13.10
N LEU A 125 -14.69 -6.98 12.11
CA LEU A 125 -16.11 -7.32 12.14
C LEU A 125 -16.13 -8.83 11.87
N GLU A 126 -16.28 -9.62 12.94
CA GLU A 126 -16.67 -11.02 12.84
C GLU A 126 -18.11 -11.16 12.30
#